data_AF-A0AAN1VHZ1-F1
#
_entry.id   AF-A0AAN1VHZ1-F1
#
_cell.length_a   1.000
_cell.length_b   1.000
_cell.length_c   1.000
_cell.angle_alpha   90.00
_cell.angle_beta   90.00
_cell.angle_gamma   90.00
#
_symmetry.space_group_name_H-M   'P 1'
#
loop_
_entity.id
_entity.type
_entity.pdbx_description
1 polymer ?
#
loop_
_entity_poly.entity_id
_entity_poly.type
_entity_poly.pdbx_seq_one_letter_code
_entity_poly.pdbx_strand_id
1 'polypeptide(L)'
;MKNGRVFLDSFSGLAAELPRAKRTPADVLAALRLNPRVSAFDMSECPWLVRCIDTLKGDNKIIEDKNEPYPWHRYVVIEPDAGCMRAAQTVINAAQAQQQGEA
;
A
#
# COMPACT_ATOMS: atom_id res chain seq x y z
N MET A 1 40.92 5.71 5.89
CA MET A 1 40.00 5.16 4.86
C MET A 1 38.89 4.43 5.61
N LYS A 2 37.65 4.93 5.60
CA LYS A 2 36.54 4.26 6.28
C LYS A 2 36.10 3.10 5.38
N ASN A 3 36.45 1.87 5.76
CA ASN A 3 35.89 0.65 5.15
C ASN A 3 34.38 0.64 5.45
N GLY A 4 33.59 1.25 4.56
CA GLY A 4 32.15 1.10 4.56
C GLY A 4 31.84 -0.36 4.31
N ARG A 5 31.37 -1.08 5.33
CA ARG A 5 30.85 -2.42 5.16
C ARG A 5 29.64 -2.29 4.23
N VAL A 6 29.81 -2.72 2.98
CA VAL A 6 28.69 -2.89 2.06
C VAL A 6 27.92 -4.09 2.59
N PHE A 7 26.87 -3.84 3.38
CA PHE A 7 25.86 -4.86 3.67
C PHE A 7 25.06 -5.04 2.38
N LEU A 8 25.37 -6.10 1.63
CA LEU A 8 24.52 -6.54 0.54
C LEU A 8 23.30 -7.22 1.17
N ASP A 9 22.34 -6.42 1.60
CA ASP A 9 21.06 -6.95 2.08
C ASP A 9 20.20 -7.29 0.86
N SER A 10 20.31 -8.54 0.41
CA SER A 10 19.53 -9.09 -0.71
C SER A 10 18.01 -9.16 -0.42
N PHE A 11 17.57 -8.74 0.77
CA PHE A 11 16.19 -8.83 1.24
C PHE A 11 15.57 -7.48 1.59
N SER A 12 16.14 -6.36 1.12
CA SER A 12 15.59 -5.02 1.36
C SER A 12 14.71 -4.54 0.19
N GLY A 13 13.47 -4.19 0.48
CA GLY A 13 12.55 -3.59 -0.51
C GLY A 13 12.70 -2.06 -0.59
N LEU A 14 12.45 -1.46 -1.76
CA LEU A 14 12.49 0.01 -1.93
C LEU A 14 11.60 0.76 -0.92
N ALA A 15 10.51 0.14 -0.47
CA ALA A 15 9.63 0.70 0.54
C ALA A 15 10.30 0.82 1.92
N ALA A 16 11.19 -0.09 2.30
CA ALA A 16 11.87 -0.09 3.60
C ALA A 16 13.06 0.89 3.65
N GLU A 17 13.67 1.18 2.50
CA GLU A 17 14.82 2.08 2.39
C GLU A 17 14.46 3.57 2.32
N LEU A 18 13.17 3.94 2.45
CA LEU A 18 12.75 5.33 2.36
C LEU A 18 13.44 6.23 3.41
N PRO A 19 13.95 7.40 3.01
CA PRO A 19 14.57 8.34 3.94
C PRO A 19 13.53 8.83 4.95
N ARG A 20 13.95 9.20 6.16
CA ARG A 20 13.05 9.52 7.28
C ARG A 20 11.94 10.52 6.95
N ALA A 21 12.24 11.54 6.14
CA ALA A 21 11.27 12.55 5.71
C ALA A 21 10.18 12.03 4.75
N LYS A 22 10.40 10.88 4.13
CA LYS A 22 9.49 10.20 3.18
C LYS A 22 8.88 8.92 3.74
N ARG A 23 8.89 8.74 5.06
CA ARG A 23 8.29 7.57 5.71
C ARG A 23 6.78 7.80 5.91
N THR A 24 6.10 8.02 4.79
CA THR A 24 4.67 8.32 4.75
C THR A 24 3.93 7.25 3.94
N PRO A 25 2.63 7.00 4.18
CA PRO A 25 1.85 6.06 3.39
C PRO A 25 1.87 6.37 1.88
N ALA A 26 1.84 7.65 1.50
CA ALA A 26 1.86 8.06 0.10
C ALA A 26 3.19 7.72 -0.61
N ASP A 27 4.32 7.95 0.05
CA ASP A 27 5.63 7.60 -0.48
C ASP A 27 5.83 6.08 -0.54
N VAL A 28 5.36 5.35 0.48
CA VAL A 28 5.35 3.87 0.47
C VAL A 28 4.51 3.34 -0.69
N LEU A 29 3.33 3.91 -0.93
CA LEU A 29 2.49 3.53 -2.08
C LEU A 29 3.22 3.76 -3.41
N ALA A 30 3.91 4.89 -3.56
CA ALA A 30 4.72 5.17 -4.74
C ALA A 30 5.87 4.17 -4.90
N ALA A 31 6.53 3.78 -3.81
CA ALA A 31 7.58 2.76 -3.83
C ALA A 31 7.02 1.38 -4.24
N LEU A 32 5.85 0.99 -3.72
CA LEU A 32 5.20 -0.29 -4.04
C LEU A 32 4.77 -0.40 -5.51
N ARG A 33 4.45 0.73 -6.17
CA ARG A 33 4.20 0.75 -7.62
C ARG A 33 5.42 0.35 -8.44
N LEU A 34 6.61 0.69 -7.94
CA LEU A 34 7.88 0.38 -8.62
C LEU A 34 8.40 -1.00 -8.23
N ASN A 35 8.34 -1.33 -6.94
CA ASN A 35 8.75 -2.62 -6.40
C ASN A 35 7.67 -3.14 -5.44
N PRO A 36 6.82 -4.08 -5.88
CA PRO A 36 5.68 -4.55 -5.10
C PRO A 36 6.07 -5.48 -3.94
N ARG A 37 7.36 -5.84 -3.81
CA ARG A 37 7.83 -6.79 -2.80
C ARG A 37 8.42 -6.06 -1.59
N VAL A 38 8.05 -6.54 -0.41
CA VAL A 38 8.60 -6.14 0.88
C VAL A 38 8.98 -7.41 1.63
N SER A 39 10.15 -7.46 2.26
CA SER A 39 10.54 -8.67 2.98
C SER A 39 9.80 -8.79 4.31
N ALA A 40 9.62 -10.02 4.78
CA ALA A 40 9.10 -10.29 6.12
C ALA A 40 10.01 -9.70 7.21
N PHE A 41 11.32 -9.60 6.94
CA PHE A 41 12.28 -8.96 7.84
C PHE A 41 12.04 -7.45 7.94
N ASP A 42 11.88 -6.76 6.80
CA ASP A 42 11.52 -5.33 6.78
C ASP A 42 10.25 -5.07 7.58
N MET A 43 9.23 -5.93 7.42
CA MET A 43 7.98 -5.83 8.18
C MET A 43 8.17 -6.06 9.69
N SER A 44 9.13 -6.88 10.10
CA SER A 44 9.43 -7.11 11.52
C SER A 44 10.27 -5.99 12.15
N GLU A 45 11.26 -5.47 11.42
CA GLU A 45 12.25 -4.53 11.93
C GLU A 45 11.87 -3.05 11.75
N CYS A 46 10.94 -2.74 10.85
CA CYS A 46 10.47 -1.39 10.59
C CYS A 46 9.01 -1.19 11.02
N PRO A 47 8.72 -0.92 12.32
CA PRO A 47 7.36 -0.65 12.79
C PRO A 47 6.66 0.51 12.06
N TRP A 48 7.42 1.49 11.57
CA TRP A 48 6.88 2.60 10.80
C TRP A 48 6.34 2.16 9.43
N LEU A 49 6.97 1.15 8.80
CA LEU A 49 6.58 0.61 7.51
C LEU A 49 5.28 -0.19 7.68
N VAL A 50 5.20 -1.02 8.72
CA VAL A 50 3.97 -1.76 9.09
C VAL A 50 2.79 -0.82 9.21
N ARG A 51 2.93 0.29 9.96
CA ARG A 51 1.87 1.30 10.10
C ARG A 51 1.44 1.91 8.76
N CYS A 52 2.39 2.15 7.86
CA CYS A 52 2.08 2.66 6.52
C CYS A 52 1.32 1.63 5.70
N ILE A 53 1.76 0.36 5.71
CA ILE A 53 1.09 -0.75 5.02
C ILE A 53 -0.32 -0.95 5.57
N ASP A 54 -0.51 -0.95 6.89
CA ASP A 54 -1.82 -1.09 7.52
C ASP A 54 -2.75 0.05 7.15
N THR A 55 -2.24 1.29 7.12
CA THR A 55 -3.01 2.47 6.67
C THR A 55 -3.46 2.28 5.22
N LEU A 56 -2.54 1.88 4.32
CA LEU A 56 -2.85 1.68 2.90
C LEU A 56 -3.82 0.51 2.66
N LYS A 57 -3.75 -0.55 3.47
CA LYS A 57 -4.72 -1.66 3.46
C LYS A 57 -6.09 -1.17 3.94
N GLY A 58 -6.14 -0.41 5.04
CA GLY A 58 -7.38 0.18 5.57
C GLY A 58 -8.05 1.15 4.60
N ASP A 59 -7.26 1.92 3.85
CA ASP A 59 -7.73 2.87 2.83
C ASP A 59 -8.05 2.20 1.48
N ASN A 60 -7.99 0.86 1.40
CA ASN A 60 -8.17 0.07 0.18
C ASN A 60 -7.31 0.59 -1.00
N LYS A 61 -6.06 0.97 -0.71
CA LYS A 61 -5.07 1.38 -1.73
C LYS A 61 -4.17 0.24 -2.16
N ILE A 62 -4.03 -0.80 -1.33
CA ILE A 62 -3.23 -1.99 -1.64
C ILE A 62 -3.94 -3.26 -1.18
N ILE A 63 -3.66 -4.37 -1.86
CA ILE A 63 -4.05 -5.73 -1.46
C ILE A 63 -2.77 -6.56 -1.36
N GLU A 64 -2.70 -7.41 -0.35
CA GLU A 64 -1.60 -8.36 -0.19
C GLU A 64 -1.91 -9.66 -0.95
N ASP A 65 -1.01 -10.06 -1.84
CA ASP A 65 -1.05 -11.35 -2.51
C ASP A 65 -0.46 -12.42 -1.58
N LYS A 66 -1.34 -13.27 -1.04
CA LYS A 66 -0.98 -14.32 -0.09
C LYS A 66 -0.33 -15.54 -0.74
N ASN A 67 -0.19 -15.57 -2.06
CA ASN A 67 0.49 -16.65 -2.77
C ASN A 67 2.01 -16.45 -2.84
N GLU A 68 2.52 -15.27 -2.48
CA GLU A 68 3.95 -15.03 -2.45
C GLU A 68 4.60 -15.84 -1.31
N PRO A 69 5.66 -16.63 -1.60
CA PRO A 69 6.31 -17.43 -0.58
C PRO A 69 7.22 -16.58 0.32
N TYR A 70 7.42 -17.06 1.55
CA TYR A 70 8.45 -16.54 2.46
C TYR A 70 9.82 -16.49 1.77
N PRO A 71 10.63 -15.42 1.95
CA PRO A 71 10.48 -14.34 2.92
C PRO A 71 9.82 -13.06 2.37
N TRP A 72 8.94 -13.14 1.37
CA TRP A 72 8.39 -11.95 0.71
C TRP A 72 6.90 -11.76 0.95
N HIS A 73 6.51 -10.52 1.18
CA HIS A 73 5.15 -10.02 1.00
C HIS A 73 5.08 -9.31 -0.34
N ARG A 74 4.04 -9.61 -1.14
CA ARG A 74 3.77 -8.91 -2.39
C ARG A 74 2.49 -8.09 -2.24
N TYR A 75 2.58 -6.80 -2.55
CA TYR A 75 1.44 -5.89 -2.53
C TYR A 75 1.06 -5.46 -3.94
N VAL A 76 -0.22 -5.56 -4.24
CA VAL A 76 -0.83 -5.06 -5.47
C VAL A 76 -1.48 -3.72 -5.16
N VAL A 77 -1.08 -2.68 -5.89
CA VAL A 77 -1.67 -1.36 -5.75
C VAL A 77 -3.03 -1.34 -6.45
N ILE A 78 -4.07 -0.98 -5.71
CA ILE A 78 -5.38 -0.68 -6.26
C ILE A 78 -5.30 0.73 -6.81
N GLU A 79 -5.19 0.84 -8.14
CA GLU A 79 -5.45 2.14 -8.77
C GLU A 79 -6.95 2.40 -8.66
N PRO A 80 -7.38 3.60 -8.22
CA PRO A 80 -8.74 4.01 -8.54
C PRO A 80 -8.74 4.14 -10.06
N ASP A 81 -9.28 3.12 -10.75
CA ASP A 81 -9.46 3.20 -12.19
C ASP A 81 -10.05 4.58 -12.49
N ALA A 82 -9.40 5.36 -13.34
CA ALA A 82 -9.95 6.63 -13.82
C ALA A 82 -11.34 6.46 -14.47
N GLY A 83 -11.82 5.21 -14.64
CA GLY A 83 -13.16 4.84 -15.11
C GLY A 83 -14.13 4.20 -14.10
N CYS A 84 -13.73 3.70 -12.91
CA CYS A 84 -14.65 2.92 -12.06
C CYS A 84 -15.37 3.70 -10.95
N MET A 85 -15.11 5.00 -10.81
CA MET A 85 -15.89 5.91 -9.96
C MET A 85 -17.28 6.28 -10.56
N ARG A 86 -17.88 5.44 -11.42
CA ARG A 86 -19.31 5.57 -11.80
C ARG A 86 -20.22 4.56 -11.11
N ALA A 87 -19.69 3.47 -10.56
CA ALA A 87 -20.53 2.44 -9.95
C ALA A 87 -20.95 2.79 -8.50
N ALA A 88 -20.06 3.39 -7.70
CA ALA A 88 -20.34 3.67 -6.29
C ALA A 88 -21.31 4.84 -6.07
N GLN A 89 -21.35 5.83 -6.98
CA GLN A 89 -22.27 6.97 -6.84
C GLN A 89 -23.73 6.63 -7.23
N THR A 90 -23.93 5.64 -8.10
CA THR A 90 -25.26 5.29 -8.62
C THR A 90 -26.15 4.66 -7.55
N VAL A 91 -25.59 3.81 -6.68
CA VAL A 91 -26.34 3.20 -5.57
C VAL A 91 -26.71 4.20 -4.47
N ILE A 92 -25.86 5.20 -4.21
CA ILE A 92 -26.13 6.23 -3.20
C ILE A 92 -27.27 7.16 -3.66
N ASN A 93 -27.27 7.56 -4.94
CA ASN A 93 -28.30 8.47 -5.47
C ASN A 93 -29.67 7.77 -5.64
N ALA A 94 -29.70 6.46 -5.90
CA ALA A 94 -30.96 5.71 -6.00
C ALA A 94 -31.69 5.60 -4.65
N ALA A 95 -30.95 5.46 -3.54
CA ALA A 95 -31.54 5.39 -2.20
C ALA A 95 -32.14 6.74 -1.74
N GLN A 96 -31.62 7.86 -2.24
CA GLN A 96 -32.12 9.21 -1.92
C GLN A 96 -33.36 9.60 -2.73
N ALA A 97 -33.55 9.02 -3.92
CA ALA A 97 -34.73 9.28 -4.76
C ALA A 97 -36.01 8.61 -4.25
N GLN A 98 -35.90 7.60 -3.37
CA GLN A 98 -37.07 6.89 -2.83
C GLN A 98 -37.69 7.56 -1.58
N GLN A 99 -37.09 8.62 -1.04
CA GLN A 99 -37.58 9.31 0.16
C GLN A 99 -38.25 10.67 -0.11
N GLN A 100 -38.45 11.07 -1.36
CA GLN A 100 -39.10 12.34 -1.73
C GLN A 100 -40.41 12.18 -2.51
N GLY A 101 -41.01 10.98 -2.52
CA GLY A 101 -42.21 10.66 -3.29
C GLY A 101 -43.45 10.29 -2.46
N GLU A 102 -43.53 10.71 -1.20
CA GLU A 102 -44.72 10.47 -0.36
C GLU A 102 -45.00 11.68 0.54
N ALA A 103 -45.59 12.72 -0.08
CA ALA A 103 -46.40 13.75 0.56
C ALA A 103 -47.24 14.46 -0.51
#